data_AF-A0A957X723-F1
#
_entry.id   AF-A0A957X723-F1
#
_cell.length_a   1.000
_cell.length_b   1.000
_cell.length_c   1.000
_cell.angle_alpha   90.00
_cell.angle_beta   90.00
_cell.angle_gamma   90.00
#
_symmetry.space_group_name_H-M   'P 1'
#
loop_
_entity.id
_entity.type
_entity.pdbx_description
1 polymer ?
#
loop_
_entity_poly.entity_id
_entity_poly.type
_entity_poly.pdbx_seq_one_letter_code
_entity_poly.pdbx_strand_id
1 'polypeptide(L)'
;IPLQHDIRTLIGWHQNREDVLTGKALHGRWRVLSNTTEAEDPLTSQRIWLQESTSGKYALILNFAHNANLQTLDRHWLVGSEVDATIYYYAGAVPLRAIADKIAQPTALRVFQEGVAIADALHSVQQALAMNPWLTRYPLVLGDVVVGQAAASAQSTRQSYLYDRECHLLPIHAKAKAVWKLLSITGGEPAQVFGEWLGDGFLPLGLWHNERYWAL
;
A
#
# COMPACT_ATOMS: atom_id res chain seq x y z
N ILE A 1 -8.27 -6.17 -24.36
CA ILE A 1 -9.02 -5.29 -23.41
C ILE A 1 -8.31 -5.40 -22.06
N PRO A 2 -8.05 -4.30 -21.33
CA PRO A 2 -7.32 -4.34 -20.06
C PRO A 2 -7.83 -5.41 -19.07
N LEU A 3 -9.16 -5.53 -18.93
CA LEU A 3 -9.82 -6.53 -18.09
C LEU A 3 -9.49 -7.99 -18.43
N GLN A 4 -9.14 -8.28 -19.70
CA GLN A 4 -8.74 -9.62 -20.11
C GLN A 4 -7.41 -10.03 -19.47
N HIS A 5 -6.50 -9.08 -19.23
CA HIS A 5 -5.26 -9.34 -18.52
C HIS A 5 -5.52 -9.65 -17.04
N ASP A 6 -6.45 -8.94 -16.42
CA ASP A 6 -6.86 -9.20 -15.02
C ASP A 6 -7.43 -10.62 -14.87
N ILE A 7 -8.34 -11.03 -15.77
CA ILE A 7 -8.91 -12.39 -15.78
C ILE A 7 -7.82 -13.44 -15.98
N ARG A 8 -6.90 -13.22 -16.92
CA ARG A 8 -5.77 -14.14 -17.16
C ARG A 8 -4.94 -14.34 -15.91
N THR A 9 -4.62 -13.27 -15.20
CA THR A 9 -3.86 -13.36 -13.94
C THR A 9 -4.65 -14.10 -12.86
N LEU A 10 -5.97 -13.88 -12.75
CA LEU A 10 -6.83 -14.58 -11.77
C LEU A 10 -6.88 -16.09 -12.00
N ILE A 11 -6.91 -16.55 -13.26
CA ILE A 11 -6.92 -17.98 -13.59
C ILE A 11 -5.51 -18.61 -13.62
N GLY A 12 -4.50 -17.91 -13.07
CA GLY A 12 -3.14 -18.42 -12.93
C GLY A 12 -2.26 -18.28 -14.19
N TRP A 13 -2.70 -17.53 -15.20
CA TRP A 13 -1.87 -17.26 -16.37
C TRP A 13 -0.79 -16.25 -16.02
N HIS A 14 0.46 -16.72 -16.05
CA HIS A 14 1.63 -15.91 -15.77
C HIS A 14 1.97 -14.97 -16.95
N GLN A 15 2.11 -13.67 -16.70
CA GLN A 15 2.73 -12.73 -17.63
C GLN A 15 4.25 -12.77 -17.42
N ASN A 16 5.03 -13.05 -18.47
CA ASN A 16 6.49 -13.15 -18.35
C ASN A 16 7.09 -11.79 -17.94
N ARG A 17 8.02 -11.81 -16.99
CA ARG A 17 8.79 -10.64 -16.54
C ARG A 17 9.54 -9.98 -17.70
N GLU A 18 10.09 -10.76 -18.63
CA GLU A 18 10.81 -10.24 -19.80
C GLU A 18 9.88 -9.41 -20.68
N ASP A 19 8.67 -9.89 -20.97
CA ASP A 19 7.68 -9.16 -21.76
C ASP A 19 7.30 -7.82 -21.10
N VAL A 20 7.13 -7.81 -19.78
CA VAL A 20 6.80 -6.59 -19.03
C VAL A 20 7.92 -5.55 -19.12
N LEU A 21 9.18 -5.99 -19.08
CA LEU A 21 10.35 -5.10 -19.20
C LEU A 21 10.50 -4.50 -20.61
N THR A 22 9.88 -5.10 -21.64
CA THR A 22 9.81 -4.47 -22.98
C THR A 22 8.70 -3.42 -23.11
N GLY A 23 7.82 -3.31 -22.11
CA GLY A 23 6.70 -2.39 -22.08
C GLY A 23 7.09 -0.93 -21.81
N LYS A 24 6.07 -0.09 -21.62
CA LYS A 24 6.27 1.34 -21.32
C LYS A 24 6.90 1.52 -19.93
N ALA A 25 8.13 2.01 -19.91
CA ALA A 25 8.85 2.42 -18.71
C ALA A 25 8.27 3.72 -18.13
N LEU A 26 8.16 3.79 -16.80
CA LEU A 26 7.95 5.02 -16.04
C LEU A 26 9.18 5.31 -15.18
N HIS A 27 9.96 6.30 -15.59
CA HIS A 27 11.06 6.84 -14.80
C HIS A 27 10.52 7.91 -13.86
N GLY A 28 10.94 7.87 -12.60
CA GLY A 28 10.51 8.87 -11.62
C GLY A 28 11.19 8.67 -10.28
N ARG A 29 10.86 9.57 -9.36
CA ARG A 29 11.23 9.46 -7.96
C ARG A 29 10.10 8.77 -7.21
N TRP A 30 10.44 7.72 -6.47
CA TRP A 30 9.46 6.85 -5.82
C TRP A 30 9.63 6.91 -4.30
N ARG A 31 8.58 7.29 -3.60
CA ARG A 31 8.48 7.16 -2.14
C ARG A 31 8.22 5.71 -1.78
N VAL A 32 9.00 5.16 -0.85
CA VAL A 32 8.80 3.81 -0.33
C VAL A 32 7.84 3.86 0.86
N LEU A 33 6.59 3.48 0.62
CA LEU A 33 5.48 3.63 1.57
C LEU A 33 5.38 2.47 2.56
N SER A 34 5.65 1.25 2.11
CA SER A 34 5.70 0.09 2.99
C SER A 34 6.56 -1.01 2.39
N ASN A 35 7.08 -1.88 3.25
CA ASN A 35 7.74 -3.13 2.88
C ASN A 35 7.33 -4.17 3.93
N THR A 36 6.38 -5.02 3.59
CA THR A 36 5.81 -6.02 4.51
C THR A 36 6.02 -7.43 3.98
N THR A 37 6.11 -8.39 4.90
CA THR A 37 6.18 -9.81 4.56
C THR A 37 5.01 -10.58 5.17
N GLU A 38 4.45 -11.51 4.41
CA GLU A 38 3.39 -12.43 4.85
C GLU A 38 3.84 -13.86 4.51
N ALA A 39 3.97 -14.69 5.54
CA ALA A 39 4.35 -16.09 5.38
C ALA A 39 3.12 -16.93 4.99
N GLU A 40 3.27 -17.72 3.94
CA GLU A 40 2.30 -18.64 3.35
C GLU A 40 3.02 -19.96 3.05
N ASP A 41 3.10 -20.88 4.03
CA ASP A 41 3.92 -22.11 3.97
C ASP A 41 3.76 -22.86 2.62
N PRO A 42 4.85 -23.08 1.86
CA PRO A 42 6.28 -22.92 2.19
C PRO A 42 6.94 -21.61 1.74
N LEU A 43 6.16 -20.64 1.27
CA LEU A 43 6.62 -19.37 0.74
C LEU A 43 6.44 -18.22 1.73
N THR A 44 7.20 -17.16 1.53
CA THR A 44 6.97 -15.85 2.10
C THR A 44 6.83 -14.86 0.95
N SER A 45 5.71 -14.12 0.96
CA SER A 45 5.48 -13.02 0.04
C SER A 45 6.00 -11.73 0.67
N GLN A 46 6.69 -10.91 -0.12
CA GLN A 46 7.10 -9.56 0.24
C GLN A 46 6.33 -8.57 -0.64
N ARG A 47 5.71 -7.57 -0.01
CA ARG A 47 4.94 -6.52 -0.67
C ARG A 47 5.59 -5.18 -0.40
N ILE A 48 5.95 -4.48 -1.47
CA ILE A 48 6.59 -3.18 -1.41
C ILE A 48 5.71 -2.19 -2.16
N TRP A 49 5.16 -1.23 -1.43
CA TRP A 49 4.36 -0.17 -2.01
C TRP A 49 5.22 1.06 -2.26
N LEU A 50 5.16 1.53 -3.49
CA LEU A 50 5.80 2.73 -3.95
C LEU A 50 4.74 3.73 -4.43
N GLN A 51 5.09 5.00 -4.38
CA GLN A 51 4.31 6.06 -5.01
C GLN A 51 5.25 7.04 -5.70
N GLU A 52 4.97 7.34 -6.96
CA GLU A 52 5.74 8.31 -7.71
C GLU A 52 5.44 9.73 -7.21
N SER A 53 6.49 10.50 -6.93
CA SER A 53 6.40 11.75 -6.17
C SER A 53 5.61 12.86 -6.89
N THR A 54 5.51 12.83 -8.22
CA THR A 54 4.89 13.88 -9.05
C THR A 54 3.44 13.57 -9.43
N SER A 55 3.20 12.37 -9.94
CA SER A 55 1.91 11.90 -10.46
C SER A 55 1.04 11.24 -9.40
N GLY A 56 1.61 10.89 -8.24
CA GLY A 56 0.93 10.13 -7.20
C GLY A 56 0.64 8.68 -7.58
N LYS A 57 1.14 8.21 -8.73
CA LYS A 57 0.86 6.86 -9.22
C LYS A 57 1.50 5.81 -8.30
N TYR A 58 0.70 4.84 -7.88
CA TYR A 58 1.17 3.73 -7.05
C TYR A 58 1.82 2.62 -7.87
N ALA A 59 2.79 1.93 -7.28
CA ALA A 59 3.34 0.68 -7.79
C ALA A 59 3.51 -0.33 -6.65
N LEU A 60 3.15 -1.58 -6.92
CA LEU A 60 3.32 -2.71 -6.01
C LEU A 60 4.36 -3.66 -6.60
N ILE A 61 5.50 -3.78 -5.91
CA ILE A 61 6.50 -4.81 -6.20
C ILE A 61 6.19 -6.02 -5.30
N LEU A 62 6.06 -7.19 -5.92
CA LEU A 62 5.83 -8.46 -5.25
C LEU A 62 7.02 -9.38 -5.45
N ASN A 63 7.66 -9.78 -4.35
CA ASN A 63 8.71 -10.79 -4.34
C ASN A 63 8.24 -12.01 -3.56
N PHE A 64 8.80 -13.17 -3.88
CA PHE A 64 8.52 -14.42 -3.20
C PHE A 64 9.84 -15.10 -2.89
N ALA A 65 9.96 -15.63 -1.68
CA ALA A 65 11.07 -16.46 -1.26
C ALA A 65 10.54 -17.70 -0.55
N HIS A 66 11.28 -18.80 -0.62
CA HIS A 66 11.01 -19.96 0.22
C HIS A 66 11.31 -19.59 1.69
N ASN A 67 10.56 -20.13 2.64
CA ASN A 67 10.74 -19.85 4.08
C ASN A 67 12.15 -20.19 4.59
N ALA A 68 12.82 -21.14 3.94
CA ALA A 68 14.20 -21.52 4.21
C ALA A 68 15.27 -20.54 3.62
N ASN A 69 14.88 -19.58 2.79
CA ASN A 69 15.81 -18.73 2.04
C ASN A 69 15.33 -17.26 1.94
N LEU A 70 14.88 -16.70 3.07
CA LEU A 70 14.35 -15.33 3.15
C LEU A 70 15.39 -14.25 2.79
N GLN A 71 16.69 -14.56 2.80
CA GLN A 71 17.74 -13.63 2.38
C GLN A 71 17.66 -13.24 0.90
N THR A 72 16.90 -13.97 0.09
CA THR A 72 16.68 -13.66 -1.33
C THR A 72 15.65 -12.55 -1.58
N LEU A 73 14.93 -12.11 -0.54
CA LEU A 73 14.01 -10.98 -0.63
C LEU A 73 14.75 -9.67 -0.89
N ASP A 74 14.08 -8.74 -1.54
CA ASP A 74 14.65 -7.45 -1.94
C ASP A 74 14.83 -6.54 -0.71
N ARG A 75 16.04 -5.97 -0.58
CA ARG A 75 16.44 -5.11 0.55
C ARG A 75 16.76 -3.68 0.12
N HIS A 76 16.64 -3.35 -1.16
CA HIS A 76 16.93 -1.99 -1.66
C HIS A 76 15.88 -0.97 -1.19
N TRP A 77 14.67 -1.42 -0.89
CA TRP A 77 13.53 -0.57 -0.57
C TRP A 77 13.42 -0.30 0.93
N LEU A 78 13.91 0.86 1.35
CA LEU A 78 13.85 1.33 2.73
C LEU A 78 12.58 2.16 2.95
N VAL A 79 11.69 1.73 3.84
CA VAL A 79 10.45 2.47 4.14
C VAL A 79 10.77 3.86 4.68
N GLY A 80 10.06 4.89 4.20
CA GLY A 80 10.37 6.28 4.55
C GLY A 80 11.58 6.85 3.79
N SER A 81 11.90 6.29 2.62
CA SER A 81 12.89 6.83 1.69
C SER A 81 12.26 7.24 0.36
N GLU A 82 13.00 8.04 -0.41
CA GLU A 82 12.77 8.27 -1.83
C GLU A 82 13.90 7.61 -2.65
N VAL A 83 13.52 6.98 -3.76
CA VAL A 83 14.42 6.25 -4.66
C VAL A 83 14.11 6.63 -6.10
N ASP A 84 15.12 7.05 -6.86
CA ASP A 84 14.97 7.16 -8.31
C ASP A 84 15.01 5.77 -8.92
N ALA A 85 13.98 5.41 -9.69
CA ALA A 85 13.85 4.07 -10.28
C ALA A 85 13.03 4.09 -11.57
N THR A 86 13.17 3.03 -12.35
CA THR A 86 12.35 2.75 -13.53
C THR A 86 11.33 1.68 -13.20
N ILE A 87 10.04 1.96 -13.38
CA ILE A 87 8.95 1.03 -13.11
C ILE A 87 8.25 0.61 -14.40
N TYR A 88 8.02 -0.69 -14.55
CA TYR A 88 7.27 -1.31 -15.64
C TYR A 88 6.04 -2.01 -15.06
N TYR A 89 4.85 -1.63 -15.52
CA TYR A 89 3.60 -2.18 -15.00
C TYR A 89 3.17 -3.42 -15.76
N TYR A 90 2.67 -4.41 -15.02
CA TYR A 90 1.89 -5.48 -15.63
C TYR A 90 0.60 -4.91 -16.23
N ALA A 91 0.18 -5.45 -17.36
CA ALA A 91 -1.06 -5.02 -18.00
C ALA A 91 -2.27 -5.43 -17.15
N GLY A 92 -3.23 -4.51 -17.01
CA GLY A 92 -4.48 -4.69 -16.27
C GLY A 92 -5.33 -3.42 -16.33
N ALA A 93 -6.60 -3.50 -15.95
CA ALA A 93 -7.53 -2.36 -15.95
C ALA A 93 -7.17 -1.31 -14.89
N VAL A 94 -6.62 -1.75 -13.75
CA VAL A 94 -6.05 -0.90 -12.69
C VAL A 94 -4.62 -1.37 -12.42
N PRO A 95 -3.63 -0.95 -13.22
CA PRO A 95 -2.28 -1.49 -13.14
C PRO A 95 -1.56 -1.00 -11.89
N LEU A 96 -1.44 -1.87 -10.89
CA LEU A 96 -0.70 -1.63 -9.65
C LEU A 96 0.58 -2.47 -9.59
N ARG A 97 0.49 -3.76 -9.94
CA ARG A 97 1.64 -4.67 -9.93
C ARG A 97 2.67 -4.21 -10.94
N ALA A 98 3.93 -4.18 -10.52
CA ALA A 98 5.02 -3.68 -11.34
C ALA A 98 6.35 -4.38 -11.08
N ILE A 99 7.31 -4.10 -11.95
CA ILE A 99 8.71 -4.51 -11.88
C ILE A 99 9.55 -3.25 -11.83
N ALA A 100 10.52 -3.21 -10.92
CA ALA A 100 11.50 -2.15 -10.86
C ALA A 100 12.81 -2.54 -11.53
N ASP A 101 13.46 -1.55 -12.13
CA ASP A 101 14.77 -1.62 -12.75
C ASP A 101 15.52 -0.29 -12.53
N LYS A 102 16.85 -0.29 -12.70
CA LYS A 102 17.73 0.89 -12.54
C LYS A 102 17.46 1.65 -11.23
N ILE A 103 17.46 0.91 -10.12
CA ILE A 103 17.15 1.40 -8.79
C ILE A 103 18.39 2.15 -8.23
N ALA A 104 18.25 3.44 -7.96
CA ALA A 104 19.29 4.25 -7.35
C ALA A 104 19.41 4.00 -5.84
N GLN A 105 20.38 4.65 -5.19
CA GLN A 105 20.48 4.59 -3.73
C GLN A 105 19.32 5.35 -3.06
N PRO A 106 18.74 4.81 -1.98
CA PRO A 106 17.66 5.48 -1.25
C PRO A 106 18.16 6.73 -0.51
N THR A 107 17.32 7.76 -0.50
CA THR A 107 17.51 9.00 0.26
C THR A 107 16.37 9.19 1.25
N ALA A 108 16.60 9.86 2.38
CA ALA A 108 15.56 10.03 3.39
C ALA A 108 14.37 10.84 2.85
N LEU A 109 13.15 10.33 3.08
CA LEU A 109 11.92 11.04 2.72
C LEU A 109 11.80 12.31 3.59
N ARG A 110 11.76 13.48 2.94
CA ARG A 110 11.65 14.79 3.61
C ARG A 110 10.27 15.40 3.55
N VAL A 111 9.55 15.13 2.46
CA VAL A 111 8.22 15.67 2.22
C VAL A 111 7.31 14.51 1.87
N PHE A 112 6.19 14.43 2.57
CA PHE A 112 5.12 13.50 2.24
C PHE A 112 3.96 14.26 1.62
N GLN A 113 3.42 13.72 0.53
CA GLN A 113 2.27 14.33 -0.12
C GLN A 113 1.08 14.35 0.82
N GLU A 114 0.24 15.37 0.69
CA GLU A 114 -1.03 15.42 1.42
C GLU A 114 -1.90 14.22 1.03
N GLY A 115 -2.36 13.49 2.04
CA GLY A 115 -3.40 12.49 1.89
C GLY A 115 -4.75 13.10 1.58
N VAL A 116 -5.70 12.24 1.23
CA VAL A 116 -7.08 12.63 0.92
C VAL A 116 -8.02 12.33 2.09
N ALA A 117 -9.18 12.99 2.12
CA ALA A 117 -10.26 12.65 3.04
C ALA A 117 -10.77 11.22 2.80
N ILE A 118 -11.43 10.62 3.80
CA ILE A 118 -11.88 9.22 3.73
C ILE A 118 -12.91 9.04 2.61
N ALA A 119 -13.81 10.01 2.42
CA ALA A 119 -14.81 9.96 1.37
C ALA A 119 -14.18 9.89 -0.04
N ASP A 120 -13.19 10.74 -0.31
CA ASP A 120 -12.47 10.76 -1.60
C ASP A 120 -11.64 9.50 -1.81
N ALA A 121 -11.02 9.01 -0.75
CA ALA A 121 -10.29 7.75 -0.75
C ALA A 121 -11.21 6.58 -1.17
N LEU A 122 -12.39 6.47 -0.55
CA LEU A 122 -13.38 5.45 -0.88
C LEU A 122 -13.98 5.63 -2.28
N HIS A 123 -14.13 6.87 -2.75
CA HIS A 123 -14.53 7.13 -4.13
C HIS A 123 -13.50 6.58 -5.13
N SER A 124 -12.20 6.77 -4.86
CA SER A 124 -11.14 6.22 -5.70
C SER A 124 -11.12 4.68 -5.71
N VAL A 125 -11.45 4.04 -4.57
CA VAL A 125 -11.65 2.58 -4.49
C VAL A 125 -12.80 2.13 -5.38
N GLN A 126 -13.94 2.82 -5.32
CA GLN A 126 -15.11 2.49 -6.13
C GLN A 126 -14.82 2.61 -7.63
N GLN A 127 -14.09 3.65 -8.04
CA GLN A 127 -13.64 3.80 -9.43
C GLN A 127 -12.72 2.66 -9.86
N ALA A 128 -11.78 2.26 -9.00
CA ALA A 128 -10.90 1.12 -9.27
C ALA A 128 -11.67 -0.20 -9.37
N LEU A 129 -12.63 -0.45 -8.48
CA LEU A 129 -13.48 -1.65 -8.50
C LEU A 129 -14.42 -1.68 -9.72
N ALA A 130 -14.92 -0.54 -10.17
CA ALA A 130 -15.71 -0.46 -11.39
C ALA A 130 -14.90 -0.88 -12.63
N MET A 131 -13.60 -0.62 -12.63
CA MET A 131 -12.68 -1.03 -13.69
C MET A 131 -12.17 -2.47 -13.53
N ASN A 132 -11.96 -2.94 -12.30
CA ASN A 132 -11.53 -4.30 -11.97
C ASN A 132 -12.28 -4.82 -10.72
N PRO A 133 -13.40 -5.55 -10.89
CA PRO A 133 -14.22 -6.05 -9.79
C PRO A 133 -13.53 -7.08 -8.89
N TRP A 134 -12.40 -7.65 -9.31
CA TRP A 134 -11.65 -8.66 -8.55
C TRP A 134 -10.48 -8.06 -7.77
N LEU A 135 -10.38 -6.74 -7.73
CA LEU A 135 -9.37 -6.05 -6.96
C LEU A 135 -9.59 -6.33 -5.46
N THR A 136 -8.68 -7.08 -4.85
CA THR A 136 -8.76 -7.44 -3.43
C THR A 136 -8.07 -6.42 -2.52
N ARG A 137 -7.20 -5.58 -3.09
CA ARG A 137 -6.40 -4.59 -2.35
C ARG A 137 -6.22 -3.31 -3.15
N TYR A 138 -6.35 -2.17 -2.49
CA TYR A 138 -6.09 -0.86 -3.12
C TYR A 138 -5.31 0.07 -2.19
N PRO A 139 -4.22 0.70 -2.64
CA PRO A 139 -3.42 1.60 -1.82
C PRO A 139 -4.13 2.93 -1.61
N LEU A 140 -4.09 3.46 -0.38
CA LEU A 140 -4.62 4.78 -0.04
C LEU A 140 -3.63 5.53 0.86
N VAL A 141 -3.57 6.85 0.67
CA VAL A 141 -2.94 7.78 1.61
C VAL A 141 -4.06 8.68 2.15
N LEU A 142 -4.39 8.50 3.42
CA LEU A 142 -5.41 9.27 4.12
C LEU A 142 -4.77 10.47 4.80
N GLY A 143 -5.36 11.65 4.65
CA GLY A 143 -4.91 12.90 5.24
C GLY A 143 -5.67 13.22 6.53
N ASP A 144 -4.95 13.78 7.52
CA ASP A 144 -5.54 14.34 8.75
C ASP A 144 -6.52 13.39 9.48
N VAL A 145 -6.19 12.09 9.52
CA VAL A 145 -7.03 11.08 10.18
C VAL A 145 -6.58 10.83 11.62
N VAL A 146 -7.54 10.57 12.50
CA VAL A 146 -7.32 10.23 13.90
C VAL A 146 -7.80 8.80 14.17
N VAL A 147 -7.07 8.06 15.01
CA VAL A 147 -7.52 6.73 15.46
C VAL A 147 -8.58 6.87 16.55
N GLY A 148 -9.77 6.36 16.27
CA GLY A 148 -10.85 6.17 17.23
C GLY A 148 -10.96 4.70 17.68
N GLN A 149 -11.44 4.49 18.90
CA GLN A 149 -11.82 3.16 19.40
C GLN A 149 -13.30 3.18 19.79
N ALA A 150 -14.09 2.26 19.23
CA ALA A 150 -15.43 2.02 19.74
C ALA A 150 -15.34 1.30 21.10
N ALA A 151 -16.24 1.64 22.02
CA ALA A 151 -16.37 0.92 23.27
C ALA A 151 -16.71 -0.55 22.98
N ALA A 152 -16.00 -1.48 23.62
CA ALA A 152 -16.39 -2.88 23.57
C ALA A 152 -17.76 -3.03 24.23
N SER A 153 -18.64 -3.83 23.62
CA SER A 153 -19.90 -4.24 24.25
C SER A 153 -19.77 -5.68 24.73
N ALA A 154 -20.72 -6.15 25.54
CA ALA A 154 -20.79 -7.56 25.94
C ALA A 154 -20.89 -8.54 24.74
N GLN A 155 -21.13 -8.02 23.53
CA GLN A 155 -21.38 -8.79 22.30
C GLN A 155 -20.38 -8.47 21.18
N SER A 156 -19.40 -7.57 21.39
CA SER A 156 -18.48 -7.14 20.32
C SER A 156 -17.08 -6.85 20.83
N THR A 157 -16.07 -7.33 20.09
CA THR A 157 -14.67 -6.96 20.32
C THR A 157 -14.45 -5.48 20.02
N ARG A 158 -13.52 -4.85 20.75
CA ARG A 158 -13.14 -3.45 20.54
C ARG A 158 -12.69 -3.23 19.09
N GLN A 159 -13.54 -2.59 18.28
CA GLN A 159 -13.24 -2.23 16.90
C GLN A 159 -12.57 -0.85 16.86
N SER A 160 -11.50 -0.75 16.07
CA SER A 160 -10.80 0.52 15.85
C SER A 160 -11.16 1.09 14.48
N TYR A 161 -11.17 2.42 14.39
CA TYR A 161 -11.54 3.16 13.19
C TYR A 161 -10.56 4.31 12.99
N LEU A 162 -10.47 4.78 11.76
CA LEU A 162 -9.97 6.11 11.44
C LEU A 162 -11.17 7.02 11.23
N TYR A 163 -11.04 8.29 11.62
CA TYR A 163 -11.97 9.34 11.22
C TYR A 163 -11.24 10.57 10.73
N ASP A 164 -11.83 11.24 9.73
CA ASP A 164 -11.35 12.51 9.20
C ASP A 164 -12.07 13.70 9.88
N ARG A 165 -11.76 14.92 9.45
CA ARG A 165 -12.30 16.16 10.04
C ARG A 165 -13.83 16.26 9.88
N GLU A 166 -14.36 15.66 8.83
CA GLU A 166 -15.78 15.58 8.51
C GLU A 166 -16.49 14.42 9.24
N CYS A 167 -15.77 13.71 10.12
CA CYS A 167 -16.27 12.57 10.90
C CYS A 167 -16.72 11.38 10.05
N HIS A 168 -16.21 11.23 8.83
CA HIS A 168 -16.35 9.97 8.10
C HIS A 168 -15.55 8.90 8.82
N LEU A 169 -16.12 7.70 8.94
CA LEU A 169 -15.49 6.58 9.63
C LEU A 169 -14.98 5.55 8.62
N LEU A 170 -13.74 5.11 8.82
CA LEU A 170 -13.15 4.00 8.09
C LEU A 170 -12.71 2.91 9.06
N PRO A 171 -13.30 1.70 9.01
CA PRO A 171 -12.89 0.61 9.87
C PRO A 171 -11.41 0.25 9.66
N ILE A 172 -10.66 0.11 10.76
CA ILE A 172 -9.32 -0.49 10.70
C ILE A 172 -9.49 -2.01 10.57
N HIS A 173 -8.85 -2.58 9.56
CA HIS A 173 -8.93 -3.99 9.22
C HIS A 173 -8.38 -4.87 10.35
N ALA A 174 -8.99 -6.04 10.59
CA ALA A 174 -8.62 -6.95 11.69
C ALA A 174 -7.16 -7.47 11.62
N LYS A 175 -6.56 -7.51 10.42
CA LYS A 175 -5.13 -7.83 10.23
C LYS A 175 -4.18 -6.75 10.76
N ALA A 176 -4.66 -5.56 11.12
CA ALA A 176 -3.82 -4.49 11.64
C ALA A 176 -3.25 -4.86 13.01
N LYS A 177 -1.94 -5.15 13.05
CA LYS A 177 -1.21 -5.41 14.30
C LYS A 177 -0.73 -4.13 15.00
N ALA A 178 -0.78 -3.00 14.30
CA ALA A 178 -0.06 -1.78 14.66
C ALA A 178 -0.96 -0.64 15.18
N VAL A 179 -2.21 -0.90 15.57
CA VAL A 179 -3.13 0.16 16.06
C VAL A 179 -2.56 0.90 17.28
N TRP A 180 -2.00 0.14 18.24
CA TRP A 180 -1.36 0.73 19.42
C TRP A 180 -0.11 1.52 19.09
N LYS A 181 0.66 1.06 18.09
CA LYS A 181 1.84 1.77 17.60
C LYS A 181 1.43 3.10 16.97
N LEU A 182 0.38 3.11 16.15
CA LEU A 182 -0.18 4.31 15.54
C LEU A 182 -0.61 5.32 16.64
N LEU A 183 -1.36 4.87 17.64
CA LEU A 183 -1.75 5.70 18.80
C LEU A 183 -0.53 6.21 19.59
N SER A 184 0.49 5.38 19.80
CA SER A 184 1.68 5.78 20.55
C SER A 184 2.52 6.85 19.84
N ILE A 185 2.50 6.87 18.49
CA ILE A 185 3.24 7.85 17.70
C ILE A 185 2.47 9.15 17.55
N THR A 186 1.15 9.07 17.35
CA THR A 186 0.28 10.24 17.11
C THR A 186 -0.18 10.91 18.41
N GLY A 187 -0.25 10.18 19.52
CA GLY A 187 -0.85 10.70 20.76
C GLY A 187 -2.34 10.99 20.65
N GLY A 188 -3.01 10.53 19.58
CA GLY A 188 -4.40 10.88 19.27
C GLY A 188 -4.56 12.12 18.39
N GLU A 189 -3.47 12.74 17.96
CA GLU A 189 -3.51 13.86 17.01
C GLU A 189 -3.72 13.37 15.56
N PRO A 190 -4.28 14.24 14.68
CA PRO A 190 -4.41 13.95 13.26
C PRO A 190 -3.06 13.65 12.61
N ALA A 191 -3.03 12.63 11.74
CA ALA A 191 -1.83 12.28 11.00
C ALA A 191 -2.15 11.75 9.60
N GLN A 192 -1.12 11.66 8.76
CA GLN A 192 -1.24 11.09 7.43
C GLN A 192 -0.87 9.61 7.44
N VAL A 193 -1.76 8.76 6.94
CA VAL A 193 -1.63 7.30 7.06
C VAL A 193 -1.69 6.67 5.68
N PHE A 194 -0.65 5.90 5.35
CA PHE A 194 -0.64 5.02 4.19
C PHE A 194 -1.12 3.61 4.58
N GLY A 195 -1.89 2.97 3.71
CA GLY A 195 -2.32 1.60 3.91
C GLY A 195 -3.07 1.01 2.71
N GLU A 196 -3.59 -0.19 2.92
CA GLU A 196 -4.39 -0.93 1.93
C GLU A 196 -5.86 -0.96 2.34
N TRP A 197 -6.77 -0.63 1.43
CA TRP A 197 -8.16 -1.05 1.52
C TRP A 197 -8.28 -2.53 1.14
N LEU A 198 -8.87 -3.36 2.00
CA LEU A 198 -9.01 -4.81 1.82
C LEU A 198 -10.45 -5.29 1.60
N GLY A 199 -11.40 -4.37 1.39
CA GLY A 199 -12.81 -4.66 1.12
C GLY A 199 -13.73 -4.49 2.33
N ASP A 200 -13.27 -4.88 3.51
CA ASP A 200 -14.00 -4.79 4.79
C ASP A 200 -13.29 -3.89 5.82
N GLY A 201 -12.14 -3.33 5.46
CA GLY A 201 -11.42 -2.39 6.29
C GLY A 201 -10.11 -1.90 5.67
N PHE A 202 -9.55 -0.88 6.30
CA PHE A 202 -8.26 -0.29 5.95
C PHE A 202 -7.16 -0.87 6.83
N LEU A 203 -6.10 -1.38 6.22
CA LEU A 203 -4.91 -1.90 6.87
C LEU A 203 -3.81 -0.82 6.87
N PRO A 204 -3.54 -0.14 8.00
CA PRO A 204 -2.47 0.85 8.08
C PRO A 204 -1.10 0.17 7.98
N LEU A 205 -0.24 0.69 7.10
CA LEU A 205 1.10 0.14 6.82
C LEU A 205 2.22 1.18 7.01
N GLY A 206 1.90 2.47 6.94
CA GLY A 206 2.84 3.55 7.15
C GLY A 206 2.17 4.79 7.71
N LEU A 207 2.93 5.60 8.42
CA LEU A 207 2.46 6.80 9.11
C LEU A 207 3.47 7.93 8.92
N TRP A 208 3.00 9.08 8.44
CA TRP A 208 3.76 10.32 8.44
C TRP A 208 3.27 11.23 9.56
N HIS A 209 4.15 11.54 10.49
CA HIS A 209 3.85 12.38 11.66
C HIS A 209 5.11 13.09 12.13
N ASN A 210 5.01 14.39 12.43
CA ASN A 210 6.13 15.26 12.86
C ASN A 210 7.37 15.14 11.96
N GLU A 211 7.17 15.34 10.65
CA GLU A 211 8.23 15.31 9.62
C GLU A 211 9.00 13.98 9.52
N ARG A 212 8.40 12.89 10.04
CA ARG A 212 9.00 11.57 10.04
C ARG A 212 8.02 10.51 9.54
N TYR A 213 8.55 9.62 8.71
CA TYR A 213 7.83 8.43 8.27
C TYR A 213 8.12 7.24 9.19
N TRP A 214 7.08 6.51 9.55
CA TRP A 214 7.12 5.33 10.40
C TRP A 214 6.51 4.15 9.64
N ALA A 215 7.29 3.08 9.48
CA ALA A 215 6.73 1.79 9.09
C ALA A 215 5.88 1.24 10.24
N LEU A 216 4.68 0.73 9.96
CA LEU A 216 3.77 0.20 10.97
C LEU A 216 3.96 -1.31 11.18
#